data_AF-A0A238ZX09-F1
#
_entry.id   AF-A0A238ZX09-F1
#
_cell.length_a   1.000
_cell.length_b   1.000
_cell.length_c   1.000
_cell.angle_alpha   90.00
_cell.angle_beta   90.00
_cell.angle_gamma   90.00
#
_symmetry.space_group_name_H-M   'P 1'
#
loop_
_entity.id
_entity.type
_entity.pdbx_description
1 polymer ?
#
loop_
_entity_poly.entity_id
_entity_poly.type
_entity_poly.pdbx_seq_one_letter_code
_entity_poly.pdbx_strand_id
1 'polypeptide(L)'
;MELQQASGRTGVSVYVGFMKRYSTGNKIAQNILRSPDFGPVLGITCSSMTAPTYFAGEVDYSGSCLHHCVQDVDRMPWLAGSQIREMTVRLNAPAPGRILFHMGFTCENSVIGNVVMGTVQPRGTPME
;
A
#
# COMPACT_ATOMS: atom_id res chain seq x y z
N MET A 1 11.33 -3.27 16.54
CA MET A 1 12.78 -3.05 16.29
C MET A 1 13.66 -4.25 16.64
N GLU A 2 13.14 -5.29 17.32
CA GLU A 2 13.94 -6.44 17.76
C GLU A 2 14.70 -7.16 16.63
N LEU A 3 14.05 -7.42 15.50
CA LEU A 3 14.69 -8.07 14.35
C LEU A 3 15.86 -7.26 13.78
N GLN A 4 15.71 -5.92 13.71
CA GLN A 4 16.76 -5.03 13.25
C GLN A 4 17.94 -5.00 14.23
N GLN A 5 17.66 -4.96 15.54
CA GLN A 5 18.69 -5.02 16.58
C GLN A 5 19.43 -6.36 16.59
N ALA A 6 18.71 -7.47 16.41
CA ALA A 6 19.30 -8.80 16.30
C ALA A 6 20.20 -8.89 15.07
N SER A 7 19.76 -8.39 13.91
CA SER A 7 20.56 -8.31 12.70
C SER A 7 21.85 -7.51 12.91
N GLY A 8 21.77 -6.35 13.58
CA GLY A 8 22.95 -5.55 13.93
C GLY A 8 23.93 -6.27 14.87
N ARG A 9 23.43 -7.05 15.84
CA ARG A 9 24.26 -7.82 16.78
C ARG A 9 24.97 -9.01 16.13
N THR A 10 24.32 -9.68 15.18
CA THR A 10 24.84 -10.92 14.58
C THR A 10 25.58 -10.70 13.26
N GLY A 11 25.42 -9.53 12.64
CA GLY A 11 25.91 -9.26 11.29
C GLY A 11 25.13 -9.99 10.18
N VAL A 12 24.08 -10.73 10.54
CA VAL A 12 23.22 -11.42 9.57
C VAL A 12 22.14 -10.47 9.09
N SER A 13 22.05 -10.26 7.78
CA SER A 13 21.05 -9.34 7.20
C SER A 13 19.63 -9.85 7.37
N VAL A 14 18.70 -8.96 7.70
CA VAL A 14 17.26 -9.24 7.76
C VAL A 14 16.53 -8.50 6.63
N TYR A 15 15.63 -9.20 5.96
CA TYR A 15 14.83 -8.65 4.85
C TYR A 15 13.36 -8.96 5.06
N VAL A 16 12.50 -8.02 4.67
CA VAL A 16 11.04 -8.22 4.61
C VAL A 16 10.64 -8.35 3.16
N GLY A 17 9.88 -9.40 2.85
CA GLY A 17 9.42 -9.74 1.51
C GLY A 17 8.29 -8.84 1.02
N PHE A 18 8.54 -7.54 0.83
CA PHE A 18 7.61 -6.61 0.18
C PHE A 18 7.53 -6.87 -1.32
N MET A 19 6.94 -8.00 -1.68
CA MET A 19 6.91 -8.57 -3.02
C MET A 19 6.30 -7.62 -4.06
N LYS A 20 5.39 -6.73 -3.66
CA LYS A 20 4.77 -5.79 -4.60
C LYS A 20 5.80 -4.80 -5.17
N ARG A 21 6.92 -4.49 -4.49
CA ARG A 21 8.01 -3.70 -5.09
C ARG A 21 8.70 -4.39 -6.27
N TYR A 22 8.65 -5.71 -6.29
CA TYR A 22 9.34 -6.53 -7.28
C TYR A 22 8.43 -7.03 -8.40
N SER A 23 7.13 -6.72 -8.35
CA SER A 23 6.23 -7.05 -9.45
C SER A 23 6.61 -6.27 -10.70
N THR A 24 6.54 -6.91 -11.87
CA THR A 24 6.97 -6.33 -13.15
C THR A 24 6.34 -4.95 -13.39
N GLY A 25 5.02 -4.82 -13.19
CA GLY A 25 4.31 -3.56 -13.36
C GLY A 25 4.80 -2.45 -12.42
N ASN A 26 5.01 -2.75 -11.13
CA ASN A 26 5.49 -1.75 -10.18
C ASN A 26 6.96 -1.37 -10.42
N LYS A 27 7.81 -2.30 -10.91
CA LYS A 27 9.18 -1.98 -11.33
C LYS A 27 9.20 -1.04 -12.53
N ILE A 28 8.33 -1.29 -13.52
CA ILE A 28 8.19 -0.38 -14.68
C ILE A 28 7.73 1.00 -14.21
N ALA A 29 6.68 1.05 -13.37
CA ALA A 29 6.21 2.31 -12.79
C ALA A 29 7.34 3.06 -12.08
N GLN A 30 8.10 2.38 -11.22
CA GLN A 30 9.21 3.01 -10.50
C GLN A 30 10.32 3.52 -11.42
N ASN A 31 10.64 2.79 -12.50
CA ASN A 31 11.62 3.26 -13.47
C ASN A 31 11.16 4.54 -14.17
N ILE A 32 9.86 4.62 -14.50
CA ILE A 32 9.26 5.83 -15.10
C ILE A 32 9.28 6.98 -14.10
N LEU A 33 8.79 6.77 -12.87
CA LEU A 33 8.71 7.82 -11.85
C LEU A 33 10.09 8.38 -11.44
N ARG A 34 11.15 7.60 -11.59
CA ARG A 34 12.54 8.03 -11.32
C ARG A 34 13.22 8.66 -12.53
N SER A 35 12.61 8.58 -13.72
CA SER A 35 13.18 9.18 -14.92
C SER A 35 13.09 10.71 -14.82
N PRO A 36 14.17 11.45 -15.14
CA PRO A 36 14.12 12.91 -15.22
C PRO A 36 13.02 13.42 -16.16
N ASP A 37 12.74 12.69 -17.24
CA ASP A 37 11.74 13.06 -18.25
C ASP A 37 10.30 13.03 -17.72
N PHE A 38 10.04 12.29 -16.64
CA PHE A 38 8.72 12.24 -16.01
C PHE A 38 8.42 13.51 -15.19
N GLY A 39 9.46 14.21 -14.75
CA GLY A 39 9.34 15.31 -13.81
C GLY A 39 9.03 14.86 -12.38
N PRO A 40 8.75 15.82 -11.47
CA PRO A 40 8.47 15.52 -10.08
C PRO A 40 7.13 14.77 -9.94
N VAL A 41 7.14 13.72 -9.13
CA VAL A 41 5.89 13.06 -8.70
C VAL A 41 5.11 14.06 -7.84
N LEU A 42 3.89 14.38 -8.24
CA LEU A 42 3.00 15.29 -7.50
C LEU A 42 1.95 14.51 -6.70
N GLY A 43 1.52 13.37 -7.22
CA GLY A 43 0.60 12.52 -6.49
C GLY A 43 0.48 11.09 -6.99
N ILE A 44 -0.16 10.27 -6.18
CA ILE A 44 -0.33 8.83 -6.42
C ILE A 44 -1.78 8.44 -6.17
N THR A 45 -2.39 7.78 -7.14
CA THR A 45 -3.70 7.13 -6.98
C THR A 45 -3.53 5.64 -7.17
N CYS A 46 -4.10 4.86 -6.26
CA CYS A 46 -4.00 3.41 -6.31
C CYS A 46 -5.35 2.76 -6.02
N SER A 47 -5.67 1.71 -6.78
CA SER A 47 -6.78 0.81 -6.50
C SER A 47 -6.24 -0.61 -6.40
N SER A 48 -6.47 -1.26 -5.26
CA SER A 48 -5.91 -2.55 -4.88
C SER A 48 -6.99 -3.44 -4.29
N MET A 49 -7.70 -4.16 -5.16
CA MET A 49 -8.82 -5.02 -4.77
C MET A 49 -8.40 -6.49 -4.75
N THR A 50 -8.82 -7.22 -3.72
CA THR A 50 -8.62 -8.67 -3.61
C THR A 50 -9.97 -9.39 -3.52
N ALA A 51 -9.97 -10.70 -3.78
CA ALA A 51 -11.20 -11.46 -3.78
C ALA A 51 -11.75 -11.62 -2.35
N PRO A 52 -13.08 -11.47 -2.12
CA PRO A 52 -13.71 -11.66 -0.81
C PRO A 52 -13.49 -13.04 -0.19
N THR A 53 -13.22 -14.04 -1.03
CA THR A 53 -13.09 -15.44 -0.62
C THR A 53 -11.86 -15.71 0.25
N TYR A 54 -10.85 -14.84 0.23
CA TYR A 54 -9.67 -14.99 1.09
C TYR A 54 -9.97 -14.88 2.59
N PHE A 55 -11.10 -14.27 2.95
CA PHE A 55 -11.47 -13.98 4.35
C PHE A 55 -12.91 -14.39 4.66
N ALA A 56 -13.45 -15.37 3.92
CA ALA A 56 -14.82 -15.82 4.10
C ALA A 56 -15.01 -16.38 5.51
N GLY A 57 -15.86 -15.73 6.33
CA GLY A 57 -16.13 -16.12 7.70
C GLY A 57 -15.25 -15.47 8.76
N GLU A 58 -14.19 -14.75 8.36
CA GLU A 58 -13.31 -14.01 9.28
C GLU A 58 -13.86 -12.61 9.56
N VAL A 59 -14.08 -12.32 10.85
CA VAL A 59 -14.48 -10.98 11.34
C VAL A 59 -13.24 -10.18 11.76
N ASP A 60 -12.12 -10.85 12.04
CA ASP A 60 -10.85 -10.20 12.34
C ASP A 60 -10.12 -9.80 11.05
N TYR A 61 -10.15 -8.49 10.75
CA TYR A 61 -9.51 -7.91 9.59
C TYR A 61 -7.98 -7.80 9.72
N SER A 62 -7.41 -8.15 10.87
CA SER A 62 -5.95 -8.16 11.09
C SER A 62 -5.22 -8.96 10.01
N GLY A 63 -5.75 -10.13 9.63
CA GLY A 63 -5.21 -10.96 8.57
C GLY A 63 -5.18 -10.25 7.21
N SER A 64 -6.26 -9.54 6.85
CA SER A 64 -6.30 -8.78 5.59
C SER A 64 -5.36 -7.58 5.59
N CYS A 65 -5.27 -6.88 6.73
CA CYS A 65 -4.33 -5.78 6.93
C CYS A 65 -2.88 -6.24 6.79
N LEU A 66 -2.51 -7.35 7.46
CA LEU A 66 -1.15 -7.89 7.46
C LEU A 66 -0.78 -8.63 6.18
N HIS A 67 -1.76 -9.16 5.45
CA HIS A 67 -1.50 -9.90 4.21
C HIS A 67 -1.50 -9.00 2.96
N HIS A 68 -2.45 -8.07 2.86
CA HIS A 68 -2.64 -7.23 1.67
C HIS A 68 -2.30 -5.77 1.90
N CYS A 69 -2.92 -5.14 2.91
CA CYS A 69 -2.80 -3.69 3.09
C CYS A 69 -1.36 -3.27 3.40
N VAL A 70 -0.59 -4.12 4.09
CA VAL A 70 0.82 -3.86 4.40
C VAL A 70 1.66 -3.63 3.13
N GLN A 71 1.33 -4.30 2.03
CA GLN A 71 2.04 -4.14 0.76
C GLN A 71 1.72 -2.78 0.13
N ASP A 72 0.50 -2.26 0.32
CA ASP A 72 0.11 -0.94 -0.17
C ASP A 72 0.74 0.17 0.67
N VAL A 73 0.70 0.04 2.01
CA VAL A 73 1.35 0.97 2.95
C VAL A 73 2.87 1.03 2.73
N ASP A 74 3.50 -0.08 2.35
CA ASP A 74 4.92 -0.12 1.98
C ASP A 74 5.21 0.46 0.58
N ARG A 75 4.31 0.23 -0.37
CA ARG A 75 4.50 0.61 -1.78
C ARG A 75 4.29 2.10 -2.01
N MET A 76 3.33 2.74 -1.34
CA MET A 76 3.07 4.17 -1.53
C MET A 76 4.31 5.04 -1.28
N PRO A 77 5.03 4.95 -0.15
CA PRO A 77 6.25 5.74 0.06
C PRO A 77 7.39 5.34 -0.88
N TRP A 78 7.44 4.08 -1.32
CA TRP A 78 8.42 3.63 -2.31
C TRP A 78 8.21 4.29 -3.69
N LEU A 79 6.96 4.39 -4.13
CA LEU A 79 6.59 5.11 -5.36
C LEU A 79 6.73 6.64 -5.20
N ALA A 80 6.37 7.18 -4.02
CA ALA A 80 6.50 8.61 -3.73
C ALA A 80 7.96 9.07 -3.62
N GLY A 81 8.89 8.14 -3.36
CA GLY A 81 10.29 8.45 -3.08
C GLY A 81 10.50 9.11 -1.70
N SER A 82 9.50 9.06 -0.82
CA SER A 82 9.54 9.69 0.50
C SER A 82 8.60 9.01 1.49
N GLN A 83 8.88 9.15 2.78
CA GLN A 83 8.05 8.58 3.85
C GLN A 83 6.68 9.25 3.91
N ILE A 84 5.67 8.50 4.36
CA ILE A 84 4.35 9.04 4.69
C ILE A 84 4.50 9.94 5.92
N ARG A 85 3.98 11.16 5.82
CA ARG A 85 3.93 12.16 6.89
C ARG A 85 2.60 12.09 7.64
N GLU A 86 1.49 12.14 6.89
CA GLU A 86 0.14 12.07 7.44
C GLU A 86 -0.70 11.06 6.65
N MET A 87 -1.64 10.43 7.33
CA MET A 87 -2.56 9.47 6.74
C MET A 87 -3.94 9.59 7.38
N THR A 88 -4.97 9.58 6.54
CA THR A 88 -6.37 9.49 6.94
C THR A 88 -6.98 8.23 6.36
N VAL A 89 -7.54 7.38 7.21
CA VAL A 89 -8.17 6.12 6.79
C VAL A 89 -9.67 6.18 7.08
N ARG A 90 -10.46 5.65 6.15
CA ARG A 90 -11.88 5.36 6.31
C ARG A 90 -12.12 3.89 5.99
N LEU A 91 -12.98 3.25 6.77
CA LEU A 91 -13.39 1.86 6.60
C LEU A 91 -14.88 1.82 6.32
N ASN A 92 -15.27 1.01 5.33
CA ASN A 92 -16.64 0.57 5.13
C ASN A 92 -16.66 -0.97 5.09
N ALA A 93 -17.40 -1.58 6.00
CA ALA A 93 -17.50 -3.03 6.15
C ALA A 93 -18.97 -3.48 6.09
N PRO A 94 -19.58 -3.54 4.89
CA PRO A 94 -21.02 -3.80 4.75
C PRO A 94 -21.45 -5.23 5.15
N ALA A 95 -20.51 -6.17 5.24
CA ALA A 95 -20.76 -7.54 5.69
C ALA A 95 -19.43 -8.20 6.13
N PRO A 96 -19.48 -9.29 6.90
CA PRO A 96 -18.29 -10.06 7.27
C PRO A 96 -17.45 -10.45 6.05
N GLY A 97 -16.13 -10.27 6.14
CA GLY A 97 -15.18 -10.50 5.04
C GLY A 97 -15.27 -9.50 3.87
N ARG A 98 -16.19 -8.53 3.90
CA ARG A 98 -16.31 -7.46 2.88
C ARG A 98 -15.87 -6.15 3.46
N ILE A 99 -14.66 -5.73 3.13
CA ILE A 99 -14.07 -4.50 3.62
C ILE A 99 -13.58 -3.63 2.47
N LEU A 100 -13.74 -2.33 2.67
CA LEU A 100 -13.24 -1.30 1.79
C LEU A 100 -12.56 -0.25 2.66
N PHE A 101 -11.26 -0.05 2.41
CA PHE A 101 -10.49 1.04 2.94
C PHE A 101 -10.33 2.13 1.89
N HIS A 102 -10.50 3.37 2.34
CA HIS A 102 -10.06 4.54 1.62
C HIS A 102 -9.01 5.24 2.47
N MET A 103 -7.79 5.31 1.96
CA MET A 103 -6.64 5.88 2.64
C MET A 103 -6.15 7.08 1.84
N GLY A 104 -6.27 8.28 2.39
CA GLY A 104 -5.56 9.47 1.90
C GLY A 104 -4.25 9.64 2.65
N PHE A 105 -3.20 10.10 1.98
CA PHE A 105 -1.90 10.35 2.62
C PHE A 105 -1.16 11.55 2.02
N THR A 106 -0.21 12.07 2.79
CA THR A 106 0.81 13.02 2.35
C THR A 106 2.19 12.45 2.68
N CYS A 107 3.21 12.82 1.91
CA CYS A 107 4.60 12.45 2.14
C CYS A 107 5.45 13.68 2.53
N GLU A 108 6.63 13.45 3.10
CA GLU A 108 7.54 14.54 3.50
C GLU A 108 8.02 15.40 2.31
N ASN A 109 8.02 14.84 1.10
CA ASN A 109 8.32 15.58 -0.14
C ASN A 109 7.08 16.23 -0.77
N SER A 110 5.99 16.39 -0.01
CA SER A 110 4.72 16.98 -0.43
C SER A 110 3.92 16.19 -1.48
N VAL A 111 4.36 14.98 -1.84
CA VAL A 111 3.52 14.06 -2.66
C VAL A 111 2.24 13.76 -1.89
N ILE A 112 1.09 13.91 -2.55
CA ILE A 112 -0.21 13.53 -2.00
C ILE A 112 -0.71 12.25 -2.66
N GLY A 113 -1.50 11.45 -1.96
CA GLY A 113 -2.06 10.29 -2.61
C GLY A 113 -3.28 9.70 -1.95
N ASN A 114 -3.89 8.79 -2.68
CA ASN A 114 -5.01 7.99 -2.21
C ASN A 114 -4.84 6.52 -2.61
N VAL A 115 -5.28 5.64 -1.73
CA VAL A 115 -5.38 4.21 -1.97
C VAL A 115 -6.78 3.76 -1.62
N VAL A 116 -7.43 3.15 -2.59
CA VAL A 116 -8.66 2.38 -2.40
C VAL A 116 -8.26 0.91 -2.35
N MET A 117 -8.45 0.25 -1.21
CA MET A 117 -8.02 -1.14 -1.03
C MET A 117 -9.05 -1.96 -0.25
N GLY A 118 -9.03 -3.28 -0.43
CA GLY A 118 -9.91 -4.18 0.33
C GLY A 118 -10.43 -5.34 -0.50
N THR A 119 -11.50 -5.95 0.01
CA THR A 119 -12.07 -7.19 -0.54
C THR A 119 -13.36 -6.96 -1.31
N VAL A 120 -13.91 -5.75 -1.29
CA VAL A 120 -15.10 -5.36 -2.06
C VAL A 120 -14.83 -4.11 -2.87
N GLN A 121 -15.24 -4.12 -4.14
CA GLN A 121 -15.10 -2.96 -5.00
C GLN A 121 -16.05 -1.83 -4.57
N PRO A 122 -15.61 -0.56 -4.66
CA PRO A 122 -16.45 0.60 -4.34
C PRO A 122 -17.66 0.76 -5.29
N ARG A 123 -17.66 0.10 -6.46
CA ARG A 123 -18.70 0.11 -7.53
C ARG A 123 -19.06 1.48 -8.13
N GLY A 124 -18.64 2.59 -7.54
CA GLY A 124 -18.68 3.94 -8.14
C GLY A 124 -17.27 4.51 -8.30
N THR A 125 -16.76 4.52 -9.53
CA THR A 125 -15.48 5.15 -9.90
C THR A 125 -15.67 5.96 -11.19
N PRO A 126 -16.46 7.06 -11.15
CA PRO A 126 -16.57 7.93 -12.31
C PRO A 126 -15.18 8.46 -12.67
N MET A 127 -14.83 8.34 -13.95
CA MET A 127 -13.63 8.94 -14.54
C MET A 127 -14.16 9.88 -15.63
N GLU A 128 -13.80 11.16 -15.54
CA GLU A 128 -14.18 12.20 -16.51
C GLU A 128 -12.92 12.79 -17.14
#